data_AF-A0A7J2PX68-F1
#
_entry.id   AF-A0A7J2PX68-F1
#
_cell.length_a   1.000
_cell.length_b   1.000
_cell.length_c   1.000
_cell.angle_alpha   90.00
_cell.angle_beta   90.00
_cell.angle_gamma   90.00
#
_symmetry.space_group_name_H-M   'P 1'
#
loop_
_entity.id
_entity.type
_entity.pdbx_description
1 polymer ?
#
loop_
_entity_poly.entity_id
_entity_poly.type
_entity_poly.pdbx_seq_one_letter_code
_entity_poly.pdbx_strand_id
1 'polypeptide(L)'
;SRLGIIGSEAEFEDILRLDVEAVLKRRLQTLVYNKGLASTVYQARQYIVHGHIQIAGKKIDAPSYLVKQAEENYIDFTAKSPLSKKHEKPTKSEA
;
A
#
# COMPACT_ATOMS: atom_id res chain seq x y z
N SER A 1 -14.13 -7.63 -4.76
CA SER A 1 -13.07 -8.30 -5.55
C SER A 1 -11.80 -8.48 -4.72
N ARG A 2 -10.97 -9.52 -4.96
CA ARG A 2 -9.77 -9.79 -4.13
C ARG A 2 -8.73 -8.65 -4.14
N LEU A 3 -8.63 -7.94 -5.27
CA LEU A 3 -7.67 -6.85 -5.47
C LEU A 3 -8.24 -5.46 -5.17
N GLY A 4 -9.54 -5.31 -4.91
CA GLY A 4 -10.17 -4.01 -4.64
C GLY A 4 -10.22 -3.05 -5.83
N ILE A 5 -10.12 -3.57 -7.07
CA ILE A 5 -10.19 -2.76 -8.30
C ILE A 5 -11.65 -2.46 -8.67
N ILE A 6 -12.53 -3.44 -8.45
CA ILE A 6 -13.98 -3.33 -8.69
C ILE A 6 -14.74 -3.62 -7.39
N GLY A 7 -15.92 -3.01 -7.25
CA GLY A 7 -16.84 -3.25 -6.14
C GLY A 7 -17.34 -4.70 -6.09
N SER A 8 -18.01 -5.07 -4.99
CA SER A 8 -18.71 -6.36 -4.88
C SER A 8 -19.96 -6.44 -5.77
N GLU A 9 -20.52 -5.30 -6.14
CA GLU A 9 -21.74 -5.15 -6.96
C GLU A 9 -21.42 -4.72 -8.41
N ALA A 10 -20.20 -5.01 -8.87
CA ALA A 10 -19.76 -4.59 -10.20
C ALA A 10 -20.38 -5.47 -11.30
N GLU A 11 -20.86 -4.84 -12.37
CA GLU A 11 -21.40 -5.50 -13.56
C GLU A 11 -20.29 -5.77 -14.59
N PHE A 12 -20.60 -6.59 -15.60
CA PHE A 12 -19.63 -6.94 -16.65
C PHE A 12 -19.08 -5.71 -17.39
N GLU A 13 -19.93 -4.71 -17.64
CA GLU A 13 -19.55 -3.46 -18.30
C GLU A 13 -18.44 -2.72 -17.54
N ASP A 14 -18.38 -2.84 -16.21
CA ASP A 14 -17.36 -2.17 -15.40
C ASP A 14 -15.98 -2.79 -15.58
N ILE A 15 -15.93 -4.08 -15.91
CA ILE A 15 -14.67 -4.78 -16.25
C ILE A 15 -14.13 -4.25 -17.58
N LEU A 16 -15.01 -4.01 -18.56
CA LEU A 16 -14.60 -3.49 -19.87
C LEU A 16 -14.12 -2.03 -19.80
N ARG A 17 -14.54 -1.28 -18.79
CA ARG A 17 -14.11 0.11 -18.53
C ARG A 17 -12.79 0.21 -17.75
N LEU A 18 -12.15 -0.91 -17.41
CA LEU A 18 -10.93 -0.88 -16.60
C LEU A 18 -9.73 -0.36 -17.38
N ASP A 19 -9.17 0.73 -16.86
CA ASP A 19 -7.90 1.26 -17.34
C ASP A 19 -6.70 0.58 -16.68
N VAL A 20 -5.56 0.60 -17.39
CA VAL A 20 -4.26 0.13 -16.87
C VAL A 20 -3.87 0.87 -15.59
N GLU A 21 -4.25 2.15 -15.47
CA GLU A 21 -4.01 2.95 -14.28
C GLU A 21 -4.64 2.36 -13.02
N ALA A 22 -5.82 1.74 -13.14
CA ALA A 22 -6.51 1.12 -12.00
C ALA A 22 -5.65 -0.02 -11.42
N VAL A 23 -4.98 -0.79 -12.27
CA VAL A 23 -4.05 -1.85 -11.85
C VAL A 23 -2.78 -1.25 -11.24
N LEU A 24 -2.22 -0.18 -11.82
CA LEU A 24 -1.01 0.48 -11.31
C LEU A 24 -1.23 1.13 -9.94
N LYS A 25 -2.44 1.62 -9.66
CA LYS A 25 -2.83 2.17 -8.35
C LYS A 25 -2.81 1.13 -7.23
N ARG A 26 -2.93 -0.17 -7.55
CA ARG A 26 -2.90 -1.28 -6.57
C ARG A 26 -1.50 -1.78 -6.21
N ARG A 27 -0.46 -1.28 -6.85
CA ARG A 27 0.92 -1.64 -6.53
C ARG A 27 1.30 -1.12 -5.15
N LEU A 28 2.09 -1.90 -4.41
CA LEU A 28 2.60 -1.53 -3.09
C LEU A 28 3.31 -0.16 -3.12
N GLN A 29 4.10 0.10 -4.16
CA GLN A 29 4.76 1.40 -4.34
C GLN A 29 3.78 2.58 -4.36
N THR A 30 2.70 2.47 -5.12
CA THR A 30 1.68 3.52 -5.25
C THR A 30 0.87 3.65 -3.96
N LEU A 31 0.53 2.53 -3.32
CA LEU A 31 -0.22 2.53 -2.06
C LEU A 31 0.59 3.12 -0.90
N VAL A 32 1.89 2.84 -0.80
CA VAL A 32 2.78 3.43 0.23
C VAL A 32 2.85 4.95 0.07
N TYR A 33 2.93 5.45 -1.18
CA TYR A 33 2.87 6.88 -1.47
C TYR A 33 1.50 7.48 -1.11
N ASN A 34 0.40 6.86 -1.56
CA ASN A 34 -0.95 7.36 -1.28
C ASN A 34 -1.30 7.35 0.23
N LYS A 35 -0.71 6.44 1.00
CA LYS A 35 -0.84 6.39 2.46
C LYS A 35 -0.01 7.42 3.22
N GLY A 36 0.81 8.20 2.52
CA GLY A 36 1.68 9.21 3.13
C GLY A 36 2.87 8.62 3.92
N LEU A 37 3.18 7.33 3.73
CA LEU A 37 4.37 6.69 4.33
C LEU A 37 5.66 7.13 3.63
N ALA A 38 5.55 7.66 2.40
CA ALA A 38 6.64 8.26 1.66
C ALA A 38 6.17 9.54 0.98
N SER A 39 7.03 10.55 0.91
CA SER A 39 6.73 11.83 0.26
C SER A 39 6.79 11.75 -1.26
N THR A 40 7.46 10.74 -1.82
CA THR A 40 7.56 10.52 -3.27
C THR A 40 7.45 9.04 -3.63
N VAL A 41 7.05 8.78 -4.89
CA VAL A 41 6.94 7.42 -5.44
C VAL A 41 8.31 6.71 -5.53
N TYR A 42 9.39 7.48 -5.71
CA TYR A 42 10.77 6.96 -5.71
C TYR A 42 11.23 6.58 -4.31
N GLN A 43 10.92 7.41 -3.31
CA GLN A 43 11.20 7.12 -1.91
C GLN A 43 10.42 5.90 -1.43
N ALA A 44 9.15 5.75 -1.82
CA ALA A 44 8.36 4.54 -1.55
C ALA A 44 9.07 3.29 -2.09
N ARG A 45 9.62 3.35 -3.30
CA ARG A 45 10.39 2.23 -3.89
C ARG A 45 11.64 1.92 -3.07
N GLN A 46 12.39 2.93 -2.65
CA GLN A 46 13.57 2.74 -1.80
C GLN A 46 13.20 2.07 -0.48
N TYR A 47 12.12 2.50 0.16
CA TYR A 47 11.65 1.92 1.42
C TYR A 47 11.24 0.46 1.26
N ILE A 48 10.59 0.11 0.15
CA ILE A 48 10.23 -1.28 -0.15
C ILE A 48 11.49 -2.11 -0.41
N VAL A 49 12.36 -1.68 -1.34
CA VAL A 49 13.57 -2.45 -1.74
C VAL A 49 14.54 -2.63 -0.57
N HIS A 50 14.75 -1.61 0.26
CA HIS A 50 15.57 -1.73 1.47
C HIS A 50 14.85 -2.49 2.59
N GLY A 51 13.56 -2.77 2.43
CA GLY A 51 12.84 -3.66 3.31
C GLY A 51 12.35 -3.01 4.60
N HIS A 52 12.02 -1.72 4.51
CA HIS A 52 11.42 -0.95 5.60
C HIS A 52 9.91 -1.11 5.68
N ILE A 53 9.26 -1.72 4.68
CA ILE A 53 7.81 -1.93 4.63
C ILE A 53 7.46 -3.39 4.93
N GLN A 54 6.39 -3.59 5.70
CA GLN A 54 5.75 -4.87 5.95
C GLN A 54 4.25 -4.80 5.69
N ILE A 55 3.68 -5.95 5.34
CA ILE A 55 2.23 -6.15 5.24
C ILE A 55 1.87 -7.29 6.18
N ALA A 56 0.99 -7.04 7.15
CA ALA A 56 0.53 -8.05 8.11
C ALA A 56 1.70 -8.82 8.79
N GLY A 57 2.78 -8.10 9.13
CA GLY A 57 3.99 -8.66 9.74
C GLY A 57 4.97 -9.34 8.78
N LYS A 58 4.64 -9.48 7.49
CA LYS A 58 5.54 -10.01 6.47
C LYS A 58 6.27 -8.87 5.76
N LYS A 59 7.60 -8.90 5.78
CA LYS A 59 8.46 -8.01 4.99
C LYS A 59 8.26 -8.25 3.50
N ILE A 60 8.01 -7.20 2.72
CA ILE A 60 7.91 -7.27 1.26
C ILE A 60 8.93 -6.31 0.65
N ASP A 61 9.75 -6.83 -0.25
CA ASP A 61 10.82 -6.13 -0.96
C ASP A 61 10.50 -5.85 -2.44
N ALA A 62 9.38 -6.39 -2.94
CA ALA A 62 8.93 -6.20 -4.31
C ALA A 62 7.97 -4.98 -4.45
N PRO A 63 8.38 -3.88 -5.11
CA PRO A 63 7.51 -2.70 -5.32
C PRO A 63 6.37 -2.95 -6.31
N SER A 64 6.46 -4.00 -7.14
CA SER A 64 5.41 -4.46 -8.05
C SER A 64 4.34 -5.31 -7.37
N TYR A 65 4.48 -5.61 -6.09
CA TYR A 65 3.51 -6.41 -5.37
C TYR A 65 2.11 -5.78 -5.44
N LEU A 66 1.13 -6.54 -5.93
CA LEU A 66 -0.26 -6.12 -5.99
C LEU A 66 -0.94 -6.45 -4.67
N VAL A 67 -1.27 -5.40 -3.91
CA VAL A 67 -1.81 -5.56 -2.55
C VAL A 67 -3.29 -5.93 -2.63
N LYS A 68 -3.70 -6.94 -1.87
CA LYS A 68 -5.13 -7.29 -1.77
C LYS A 68 -5.87 -6.25 -0.94
N GLN A 69 -7.17 -6.11 -1.16
CA GLN A 69 -7.99 -5.15 -0.43
C GLN A 69 -7.94 -5.38 1.09
N ALA A 70 -7.95 -6.65 1.53
CA ALA A 70 -7.88 -7.00 2.95
C ALA A 70 -6.51 -6.69 3.59
N GLU A 71 -5.44 -6.71 2.82
CA GLU A 71 -4.07 -6.51 3.28
C GLU A 71 -3.68 -5.03 3.35
N GLU A 72 -4.43 -4.17 2.63
CA GLU A 72 -4.12 -2.76 2.49
C GLU A 72 -3.98 -2.06 3.83
N ASN A 73 -4.90 -2.29 4.77
CA ASN A 73 -4.87 -1.66 6.10
C ASN A 73 -3.67 -2.06 6.95
N TYR A 74 -3.04 -3.19 6.65
CA TYR A 74 -1.90 -3.73 7.40
C TYR A 74 -0.54 -3.36 6.82
N ILE A 75 -0.48 -2.39 5.90
CA ILE A 75 0.77 -1.80 5.42
C ILE A 75 1.33 -0.88 6.49
N ASP A 76 2.49 -1.23 7.04
CA ASP A 76 3.20 -0.45 8.04
C ASP A 76 4.73 -0.56 7.87
N PHE A 77 5.48 0.24 8.62
CA PHE A 77 6.92 0.09 8.71
C PHE A 77 7.31 -1.14 9.52
N THR A 78 8.47 -1.72 9.21
CA THR A 78 9.04 -2.79 10.01
C THR A 78 9.51 -2.25 11.36
N ALA A 79 9.30 -3.02 12.44
CA ALA A 79 9.69 -2.61 13.79
C ALA A 79 11.20 -2.35 13.94
N LYS A 80 12.02 -2.97 13.08
CA LYS A 80 13.48 -2.81 13.06
C LYS A 80 13.96 -1.60 12.25
N SER A 81 13.08 -0.93 11.51
CA SER A 81 13.46 0.21 10.68
C SER A 81 13.61 1.49 11.51
N PRO A 82 14.70 2.27 11.35
CA PRO A 82 14.84 3.56 12.03
C PRO A 82 13.79 4.60 11.59
N LEU A 83 13.08 4.33 10.49
CA LEU A 83 12.03 5.20 9.94
C LEU A 83 10.69 5.08 10.67
N SER A 84 10.47 4.02 11.47
CA SER A 84 9.22 3.85 12.23
C SER A 84 8.97 5.02 13.18
N LYS A 85 10.04 5.56 13.79
CA LYS A 85 10.00 6.69 14.73
C LYS A 85 9.58 8.03 14.10
N LYS A 86 9.72 8.19 12.79
CA LYS A 86 9.40 9.45 12.09
C LYS A 86 7.96 9.52 11.61
N HIS A 87 7.32 8.37 11.39
CA HIS A 87 5.98 8.25 10.84
C HIS A 87 5.00 7.62 11.83
N GLU A 88 5.32 7.67 13.12
CA GLU A 88 4.36 7.33 14.16
C GLU A 88 3.16 8.27 13.99
N LYS A 89 2.04 7.71 13.50
CA LYS A 89 0.79 8.46 13.41
C LYS A 89 0.52 8.97 14.83
N PRO A 90 0.13 10.25 15.03
CA PRO A 90 -0.37 10.66 16.33
C PRO A 90 -1.49 9.67 16.67
N THR A 91 -1.25 8.88 17.71
CA THR A 91 -2.26 8.04 18.32
C THR A 91 -3.44 8.96 18.54
N LYS A 92 -4.58 8.67 17.87
CA LYS A 92 -5.85 9.29 18.24
C LYS A 92 -6.22 8.75 19.62
N SER A 93 -5.60 9.33 20.63
CA SER A 93 -5.91 9.22 22.04
C SER A 93 -5.92 10.64 22.57
N GLU A 94 -7.02 11.35 22.33
CA GLU A 94 -7.44 12.54 23.09
C GLU A 94 -8.77 13.04 22.49
N ALA A 95 -9.86 12.49 23.02
CA ALA A 95 -11.20 13.07 23.28
C ALA A 95 -12.26 11.96 23.32
#